data_AF-A0A7K4CNI2-F1
#
_entry.id   AF-A0A7K4CNI2-F1
#
_cell.length_a   1.000
_cell.length_b   1.000
_cell.length_c   1.000
_cell.angle_alpha   90.00
_cell.angle_beta   90.00
_cell.angle_gamma   90.00
#
_symmetry.space_group_name_H-M   'P 1'
#
loop_
_entity.id
_entity.type
_entity.pdbx_description
1 polymer ?
#
loop_
_entity_poly.entity_id
_entity_poly.type
_entity_poly.pdbx_seq_one_letter_code
_entity_poly.pdbx_strand_id
1 'polypeptide(L)'
;MPASSHRPFSLATIDRIFLKAGCPPPGKDAAESLGKLLAGIAGEILETAKIMTGIARRKTITSADITLAFDQWKQKNMRDIS
;
A
#
# COMPACT_ATOMS: atom_id res chain seq x y z
N MET A 1 3.81 16.29 -23.46
CA MET A 1 2.98 15.66 -22.41
C MET A 1 3.71 15.85 -21.08
N PRO A 2 3.14 16.49 -20.05
CA PRO A 2 3.86 16.57 -18.79
C PRO A 2 3.86 15.16 -18.17
N ALA A 3 5.05 14.61 -17.96
CA ALA A 3 5.25 13.49 -17.06
C ALA A 3 4.92 14.00 -15.64
N SER A 4 3.65 13.93 -15.27
CA SER A 4 3.25 14.10 -13.87
C SER A 4 3.86 12.93 -13.12
N SER A 5 5.04 13.15 -12.55
CA SER A 5 5.65 12.30 -11.54
C SER A 5 4.75 12.31 -10.32
N HIS A 6 3.62 11.62 -10.42
CA HIS A 6 2.61 11.56 -9.38
C HIS A 6 3.18 10.71 -8.28
N ARG A 7 3.87 11.36 -7.33
CA ARG A 7 4.29 10.71 -6.11
C ARG A 7 3.00 10.31 -5.37
N PRO A 8 2.76 9.00 -5.17
CA PRO A 8 1.51 8.51 -4.57
C PRO A 8 1.33 9.03 -3.13
N PHE A 9 2.43 9.43 -2.49
CA PHE A 9 2.44 10.07 -1.18
C PHE A 9 3.32 11.32 -1.22
N SER A 10 2.90 12.38 -0.51
CA SER A 10 3.76 13.54 -0.29
C SER A 10 4.89 13.20 0.68
N LEU A 11 6.04 13.89 0.55
CA LEU A 11 7.17 13.71 1.47
C LEU A 11 6.74 13.92 2.93
N ALA A 12 5.97 14.97 3.20
CA ALA A 12 5.45 15.25 4.54
C ALA A 12 4.58 14.13 5.12
N THR A 13 3.82 13.40 4.28
CA THR A 13 3.07 12.23 4.74
C THR A 13 4.01 11.09 5.13
N ILE A 14 5.05 10.85 4.34
CA ILE A 14 6.06 9.84 4.66
C ILE A 14 6.84 10.21 5.93
N ASP A 15 7.25 11.46 6.09
CA ASP A 15 7.94 11.95 7.30
C ASP A 15 7.11 11.69 8.56
N ARG A 16 5.78 11.90 8.49
CA ARG A 16 4.87 11.60 9.60
C ARG A 16 4.79 10.11 9.92
N ILE A 17 4.93 9.23 8.92
CA ILE A 17 4.98 7.77 9.14
C ILE A 17 6.25 7.41 9.90
N PHE A 18 7.41 7.94 9.49
CA PHE A 18 8.69 7.74 10.20
C PHE A 18 8.61 8.24 11.64
N LEU A 19 8.08 9.44 11.87
CA LEU A 19 7.92 10.01 13.21
C LEU A 19 7.02 9.14 14.09
N LYS A 20 5.88 8.66 13.57
CA LYS A 20 4.98 7.75 14.31
C LYS A 20 5.61 6.41 14.63
N ALA A 21 6.53 5.93 13.79
CA ALA A 21 7.30 4.72 14.03
C ALA A 21 8.47 4.90 15.01
N GLY A 22 8.75 6.14 15.46
CA GLY A 22 9.90 6.44 16.31
C GLY A 22 11.24 6.43 15.55
N CYS A 23 11.19 6.49 14.22
CA CYS A 23 12.39 6.51 13.39
C CYS A 23 12.95 7.95 13.24
N PRO A 24 14.26 8.10 12.99
CA PRO A 24 14.83 9.38 12.57
C PRO A 24 14.16 9.91 11.29
N PRO A 25 14.19 11.23 11.04
CA PRO A 25 13.68 11.80 9.79
C PRO A 25 14.34 11.14 8.58
N PRO A 26 13.55 10.72 7.57
CA PRO A 26 14.13 10.10 6.39
C PRO A 26 14.82 11.13 5.51
N GLY A 27 15.91 10.72 4.85
CA GLY A 27 16.40 11.44 3.68
C GLY A 27 15.39 11.36 2.53
N LYS A 28 15.46 12.31 1.58
CA LYS A 28 14.53 12.39 0.46
C LYS A 28 14.39 11.07 -0.31
N ASP A 29 15.51 10.41 -0.62
CA ASP A 29 15.51 9.17 -1.39
C ASP A 29 14.90 8.00 -0.61
N ALA A 30 15.10 7.96 0.71
CA ALA A 30 14.47 6.97 1.58
C ALA A 30 12.96 7.17 1.64
N ALA A 31 12.50 8.42 1.76
CA ALA A 31 11.08 8.76 1.74
C ALA A 31 10.42 8.39 0.40
N GLU A 32 11.09 8.65 -0.73
CA GLU A 32 10.60 8.26 -2.06
C GLU A 32 10.56 6.74 -2.24
N SER A 33 11.55 6.03 -1.72
CA SER A 33 11.62 4.57 -1.78
C SER A 33 10.48 3.93 -0.99
N LEU A 34 10.24 4.41 0.24
CA LEU A 34 9.12 3.93 1.05
C LEU A 34 7.78 4.22 0.37
N GLY A 35 7.59 5.42 -0.19
CA GLY A 35 6.37 5.78 -0.89
C GLY A 35 6.06 4.86 -2.08
N LYS A 36 7.09 4.47 -2.85
CA LYS A 36 6.94 3.50 -3.96
C LYS A 36 6.57 2.11 -3.45
N LEU A 37 7.21 1.64 -2.38
CA LEU A 37 6.92 0.33 -1.79
C LEU A 37 5.48 0.27 -1.25
N LEU A 38 5.04 1.29 -0.52
CA LEU A 38 3.67 1.38 -0.02
C LEU A 38 2.64 1.37 -1.15
N ALA A 39 2.93 2.07 -2.25
CA ALA A 39 2.05 2.08 -3.41
C ALA A 39 1.99 0.70 -4.12
N GLY A 40 3.13 0.01 -4.21
CA GLY A 40 3.19 -1.35 -4.74
C GLY A 40 2.35 -2.33 -3.93
N ILE A 41 2.55 -2.35 -2.60
CA ILE A 41 1.80 -3.20 -1.67
C ILE A 41 0.29 -2.88 -1.75
N ALA A 42 -0.08 -1.60 -1.76
CA ALA A 42 -1.47 -1.19 -1.92
C ALA A 42 -2.06 -1.68 -3.24
N GLY A 43 -1.30 -1.63 -4.34
CA GLY A 43 -1.72 -2.16 -5.64
C GLY A 43 -2.03 -3.66 -5.60
N GLU A 44 -1.15 -4.47 -5.01
CA GLU A 44 -1.36 -5.92 -4.88
C GLU A 44 -2.61 -6.26 -4.05
N ILE A 45 -2.82 -5.54 -2.94
CA ILE A 45 -4.01 -5.70 -2.10
C ILE A 45 -5.27 -5.32 -2.89
N LEU A 46 -5.24 -4.20 -3.62
CA LEU A 46 -6.40 -3.73 -4.38
C LEU A 46 -6.79 -4.65 -5.52
N GLU A 47 -5.84 -5.29 -6.21
CA GLU A 47 -6.15 -6.31 -7.22
C GLU A 47 -6.89 -7.50 -6.60
N THR A 48 -6.45 -7.95 -5.42
CA THR A 48 -7.14 -9.02 -4.67
C THR A 48 -8.53 -8.59 -4.21
N ALA A 49 -8.66 -7.38 -3.66
CA ALA A 49 -9.95 -6.83 -3.22
C ALA A 49 -10.93 -6.65 -4.38
N LYS A 50 -10.44 -6.28 -5.57
CA LYS A 50 -11.23 -6.17 -6.80
C LYS A 50 -11.79 -7.53 -7.23
N ILE A 51 -11.00 -8.60 -7.13
CA ILE A 51 -11.47 -9.98 -7.40
C ILE A 51 -12.59 -10.35 -6.43
N MET A 52 -12.41 -10.12 -5.13
CA MET A 52 -13.43 -10.40 -4.11
C MET A 52 -14.74 -9.64 -4.37
N THR A 53 -14.62 -8.36 -4.71
CA THR A 53 -15.76 -7.50 -5.06
C THR A 53 -16.50 -8.04 -6.28
N GLY A 54 -15.77 -8.51 -7.30
CA GLY A 54 -16.31 -9.14 -8.50
C GLY A 54 -17.05 -10.46 -8.22
N ILE A 55 -16.48 -11.32 -7.38
CA ILE A 55 -17.13 -12.58 -6.93
C ILE A 55 -18.44 -12.28 -6.21
N ALA A 56 -18.45 -11.25 -5.36
CA ALA A 56 -19.64 -10.78 -4.66
C ALA A 56 -20.65 -10.04 -5.55
N ARG A 57 -20.39 -9.91 -6.86
CA ARG A 57 -21.19 -9.15 -7.84
C ARG A 57 -21.46 -7.70 -7.43
N ARG A 58 -20.57 -7.11 -6.63
CA ARG A 58 -20.64 -5.70 -6.22
C ARG A 58 -19.83 -4.85 -7.20
N LYS A 59 -20.18 -3.55 -7.30
CA LYS A 59 -19.42 -2.56 -8.09
C LYS A 59 -18.56 -1.64 -7.21
N THR A 60 -18.68 -1.77 -5.90
CA THR A 60 -17.99 -0.94 -4.92
C THR A 60 -17.14 -1.82 -4.02
N ILE A 61 -15.84 -1.53 -3.97
CA ILE A 61 -14.91 -2.14 -3.03
C ILE A 61 -15.24 -1.63 -1.63
N THR A 62 -15.40 -2.54 -0.68
CA THR A 62 -15.72 -2.24 0.71
C THR A 62 -14.49 -2.39 1.60
N SER A 63 -14.56 -1.89 2.83
CA SER A 63 -13.54 -2.12 3.85
C SER A 63 -13.31 -3.62 4.09
N ALA A 64 -14.36 -4.44 4.08
CA ALA A 64 -14.25 -5.89 4.25
C ALA A 64 -13.40 -6.54 3.15
N ASP A 65 -13.55 -6.10 1.89
CA ASP A 65 -12.73 -6.61 0.78
C ASP A 65 -11.26 -6.25 0.97
N ILE A 66 -10.97 -5.02 1.43
CA ILE A 66 -9.60 -4.55 1.67
C ILE A 66 -8.97 -5.33 2.84
N THR A 67 -9.70 -5.51 3.94
CA THR A 67 -9.20 -6.25 5.11
C THR A 67 -8.91 -7.70 4.77
N LEU A 68 -9.83 -8.39 4.09
CA LEU A 68 -9.63 -9.77 3.66
C LEU A 68 -8.47 -9.90 2.67
N ALA A 69 -8.36 -8.98 1.70
CA ALA A 69 -7.25 -8.95 0.76
C ALA A 69 -5.90 -8.73 1.45
N PHE A 70 -5.84 -7.84 2.45
CA PHE A 70 -4.64 -7.61 3.24
C PHE A 70 -4.25 -8.85 4.05
N ASP A 71 -5.21 -9.53 4.69
CA ASP A 71 -4.93 -10.75 5.45
C ASP A 71 -4.40 -11.88 4.54
N GLN A 72 -4.96 -12.01 3.32
CA GLN A 72 -4.44 -12.95 2.33
C GLN A 72 -3.03 -12.59 1.86
N TRP A 73 -2.78 -11.31 1.55
CA TRP A 73 -1.45 -10.83 1.18
C TRP A 73 -0.44 -11.09 2.29
N LYS A 74 -0.80 -10.79 3.54
CA LYS A 74 0.04 -11.02 4.73
C LYS A 74 0.35 -12.51 4.90
N GLN A 75 -0.65 -13.38 4.81
CA GLN A 75 -0.44 -14.83 4.92
C GLN A 75 0.46 -15.37 3.81
N LYS A 76 0.29 -14.92 2.57
CA LYS A 76 1.12 -15.35 1.45
C LYS A 76 2.59 -14.99 1.69
N ASN A 77 2.87 -13.74 2.03
CA ASN A 77 4.25 -13.24 2.12
C ASN A 77 4.94 -13.57 3.45
N MET A 78 4.20 -13.85 4.53
CA MET A 78 4.80 -14.25 5.82
C MET A 78 5.03 -15.77 5.92
N ARG A 79 4.41 -16.60 5.07
CA ARG A 79 4.68 -18.05 5.01
C ARG A 79 6.06 -18.37 4.42
N ASP A 80 6.63 -17.47 3.62
CA ASP A 80 7.93 -17.65 2.97
C ASP A 80 9.13 -17.34 3.89
N ILE A 81 8.88 -17.00 5.17
CA ILE A 81 9.91 -16.65 6.18
C ILE A 81 10.02 -17.74 7.26
N SER A 82 9.21 -18.80 7.21
CA SER A 82 9.22 -19.93 8.16
C SER A 82 9.81 -21.20 7.58
#